data_AF-A0A2N2ZQP8-F1
#
_entry.id   AF-A0A2N2ZQP8-F1
#
_cell.length_a   1.000
_cell.length_b   1.000
_cell.length_c   1.000
_cell.angle_alpha   90.00
_cell.angle_beta   90.00
_cell.angle_gamma   90.00
#
_symmetry.space_group_name_H-M   'P 1'
#
loop_
_entity.id
_entity.type
_entity.pdbx_description
1 polymer ?
#
loop_
_entity_poly.entity_id
_entity_poly.type
_entity_poly.pdbx_seq_one_letter_code
_entity_poly.pdbx_strand_id
1 'polypeptide(L)' 'MPLNEVENFITENKHLPDVPSATEVKENGIDLAQMDAILLQKIEELTLYIIELKKEMNKLKEEQKKQ' A
#
# COMPACT_ATOMS: atom_id res chain seq x y z
N MET A 1 7.46 0.56 -4.29
CA MET A 1 8.47 0.26 -3.25
C MET A 1 8.26 -1.18 -2.80
N PRO A 2 9.30 -1.98 -2.50
CA PRO A 2 9.14 -3.30 -1.89
C PRO A 2 8.33 -3.23 -0.57
N LEU A 3 7.48 -4.22 -0.29
CA LEU A 3 6.59 -4.19 0.88
C LEU A 3 7.33 -4.07 2.23
N ASN A 4 8.52 -4.64 2.34
CA ASN A 4 9.38 -4.52 3.51
C ASN A 4 9.90 -3.08 3.72
N GLU A 5 10.20 -2.36 2.63
CA GLU A 5 10.58 -0.95 2.71
C GLU A 5 9.38 -0.08 3.10
N VAL A 6 8.18 -0.40 2.59
CA VAL A 6 6.94 0.27 2.99
C VAL A 6 6.65 0.05 4.48
N GLU A 7 6.83 -1.17 4.98
CA GLU A 7 6.66 -1.50 6.41
C GLU A 7 7.62 -0.70 7.31
N ASN A 8 8.90 -0.63 6.92
CA ASN A 8 9.89 0.17 7.64
C ASN A 8 9.50 1.65 7.66
N PHE A 9 9.08 2.19 6.51
CA PHE A 9 8.64 3.58 6.42
C PHE A 9 7.45 3.87 7.34
N ILE A 10 6.42 3.00 7.35
CA ILE A 10 5.25 3.15 8.22
C ILE A 10 5.66 3.08 9.70
N THR A 11 6.59 2.19 10.04
CA THR A 11 7.05 2.02 11.41
C THR A 11 7.73 3.28 11.93
N GLU A 12 8.57 3.91 11.11
CA GLU A 12 9.30 5.13 11.44
C GLU A 12 8.41 6.38 11.40
N ASN A 13 7.61 6.53 10.35
CA ASN A 13 6.92 7.79 10.03
C ASN A 13 5.43 7.78 10.44
N LYS A 14 4.86 6.62 10.78
CA LYS A 14 3.44 6.41 11.18
C LYS A 14 2.40 6.74 10.10
N HIS A 15 2.82 6.98 8.88
CA HIS A 15 1.97 7.13 7.71
C HIS A 15 2.60 6.42 6.50
N LEU A 16 1.83 6.25 5.44
CA LEU A 16 2.32 5.68 4.20
C LEU A 16 3.23 6.68 3.47
N PRO A 17 4.17 6.19 2.63
CA PRO A 17 4.84 7.03 1.66
C PRO A 17 3.82 7.80 0.82
N ASP A 18 4.17 9.04 0.47
CA ASP A 18 3.37 9.97 -0.35
C ASP A 18 2.06 10.46 0.29
N VAL A 19 1.67 9.92 1.45
CA VAL A 19 0.53 10.41 2.24
C VAL A 19 1.07 11.39 3.26
N PRO A 20 0.58 12.64 3.31
CA PRO A 20 1.02 13.59 4.33
C PRO A 20 0.61 13.12 5.71
N SER A 21 1.45 13.41 6.70
CA SER A 21 1.18 13.12 8.10
C SER A 21 -0.03 13.92 8.60
N ALA A 22 -0.68 13.43 9.65
CA ALA A 22 -1.78 14.14 10.29
C ALA A 22 -1.36 15.55 10.77
N THR A 23 -0.10 15.70 11.20
CA THR A 23 0.46 17.00 11.61
C THR A 23 0.56 17.95 10.42
N GLU A 24 1.13 17.51 9.30
CA GLU A 24 1.25 18.33 8.08
C GLU A 24 -0.12 18.76 7.54
N VAL A 25 -1.12 17.86 7.54
CA VAL A 25 -2.49 18.18 7.14
C VAL A 25 -3.12 19.20 8.08
N LYS A 26 -2.85 19.12 9.39
CA LYS A 26 -3.38 20.06 10.37
C LYS A 26 -2.75 21.45 10.23
N GLU A 27 -1.46 21.52 9.96
CA GLU A 27 -0.70 22.79 9.88
C GLU A 27 -0.91 23.50 8.54
N ASN A 28 -0.85 22.77 7.44
CA ASN A 28 -0.84 23.34 6.09
C ASN A 28 -2.18 23.20 5.36
N GLY A 29 -3.13 22.45 5.93
CA GLY A 29 -4.30 21.99 5.21
C GLY A 29 -3.93 20.94 4.16
N ILE A 30 -4.94 20.45 3.43
CA ILE A 30 -4.72 19.63 2.25
C ILE A 30 -5.82 19.89 1.22
N ASP A 31 -5.44 19.88 -0.04
CA ASP A 31 -6.40 19.88 -1.14
C ASP A 31 -7.12 18.52 -1.21
N LEU A 32 -8.45 18.54 -1.21
CA LEU A 32 -9.26 17.32 -1.22
C LEU A 32 -9.09 16.52 -2.52
N ALA A 33 -8.96 17.18 -3.67
CA ALA A 33 -8.76 16.50 -4.94
C ALA A 33 -7.37 15.84 -4.99
N GLN A 34 -6.36 16.47 -4.39
CA GLN A 34 -5.04 15.86 -4.20
C GLN A 34 -5.12 14.63 -3.30
N MET A 35 -5.84 14.70 -2.18
CA MET A 35 -6.00 13.55 -1.28
C MET A 35 -6.72 12.39 -1.98
N ASP A 36 -7.79 12.68 -2.72
CA ASP A 36 -8.54 11.67 -3.47
C ASP A 36 -7.68 11.01 -4.57
N ALA A 37 -6.81 11.78 -5.24
CA ALA A 37 -5.87 11.24 -6.20
C ALA A 37 -4.85 10.29 -5.55
N ILE A 38 -4.29 10.67 -4.40
CA ILE A 38 -3.39 9.81 -3.60
C ILE A 38 -4.12 8.54 -3.17
N LEU A 39 -5.36 8.65 -2.71
CA LEU A 39 -6.18 7.51 -2.31
C LEU A 39 -6.41 6.54 -3.47
N LEU A 40 -6.77 7.03 -4.66
CA LEU A 40 -6.95 6.22 -5.86
C LEU A 40 -5.66 5.49 -6.25
N GLN A 41 -4.52 6.19 -6.21
CA GLN A 41 -3.22 5.59 -6.48
C GLN A 41 -2.92 4.43 -5.50
N LYS A 42 -3.16 4.62 -4.20
CA LYS A 42 -2.94 3.56 -3.19
C LYS A 42 -3.93 2.40 -3.35
N ILE A 43 -5.17 2.65 -3.78
CA ILE A 43 -6.14 1.59 -4.11
C ILE A 43 -5.65 0.74 -5.29
N GLU A 44 -5.10 1.37 -6.33
CA GLU A 44 -4.53 0.65 -7.47
C GLU A 44 -3.35 -0.21 -7.06
N GLU A 45 -2.42 0.34 -6.27
CA GLU A 45 -1.26 -0.37 -5.72
C GLU A 45 -1.68 -1.59 -4.87
N LEU A 46 -2.65 -1.41 -3.97
CA LEU A 46 -3.22 -2.50 -3.17
C LEU A 46 -3.89 -3.58 -4.04
N THR A 47 -4.60 -3.17 -5.10
CA THR A 47 -5.24 -4.10 -6.03
C THR A 47 -4.20 -4.96 -6.75
N LEU A 48 -3.08 -4.36 -7.16
CA LEU A 48 -1.96 -5.09 -7.77
C LEU A 48 -1.35 -6.10 -6.80
N TYR A 49 -1.12 -5.72 -5.54
CA TYR A 49 -0.62 -6.64 -4.51
C TYR A 49 -1.59 -7.81 -4.26
N ILE A 50 -2.91 -7.55 -4.21
CA ILE A 50 -3.91 -8.62 -4.05
C ILE A 50 -3.86 -9.60 -5.22
N ILE A 51 -3.71 -9.12 -6.45
CA ILE A 51 -3.58 -9.97 -7.64
C ILE A 51 -2.33 -10.84 -7.54
N GLU A 52 -1.19 -10.28 -7.14
CA GLU A 52 0.07 -11.00 -6.96
C GLU A 52 -0.04 -12.07 -5.87
N LEU A 53 -0.54 -11.71 -4.68
CA LEU A 53 -0.79 -12.64 -3.58
C LEU A 53 -1.71 -13.79 -4.00
N LYS A 54 -2.75 -13.51 -4.80
CA LYS A 54 -3.66 -14.55 -5.30
C LYS A 54 -2.96 -15.50 -6.28
N LYS A 55 -2.05 -15.02 -7.12
CA LYS A 55 -1.23 -15.85 -8.00
C LYS A 55 -0.30 -16.77 -7.20
N GLU A 56 0.39 -16.22 -6.20
CA GLU A 56 1.27 -17.01 -5.31
C GLU A 56 0.48 -18.06 -4.53
N MET A 57 -0.66 -17.69 -3.95
CA MET A 57 -1.53 -18.65 -3.25
C MET A 57 -1.99 -19.78 -4.16
N ASN A 58 -2.35 -19.49 -5.42
CA ASN A 58 -2.74 -20.52 -6.37
C ASN A 58 -1.56 -21.46 -6.69
N LYS A 59 -0.36 -20.91 -6.89
CA LYS A 59 0.86 -21.70 -7.11
C LYS A 59 1.16 -22.63 -5.94
N LEU A 60 1.10 -22.13 -4.70
CA LEU A 60 1.30 -22.94 -3.49
C LEU A 60 0.26 -24.06 -3.39
N LYS A 61 -1.01 -23.79 -3.70
CA LYS A 61 -2.08 -24.80 -3.73
C LYS A 61 -1.85 -25.87 -4.79
N GLU A 62 -1.28 -25.52 -5.95
CA GLU A 62 -0.93 -26.49 -6.99
C GLU A 62 0.26 -27.36 -6.57
N GLU A 63 1.26 -26.79 -5.93
CA GLU A 63 2.42 -27.53 -5.39
C GLU A 63 1.99 -28.53 -4.31
N GLN A 64 1.10 -28.13 -3.41
CA GLN A 64 0.54 -29.01 -2.37
C GLN A 64 -0.29 -30.17 -2.94
N LYS A 65 -0.94 -30.02 -4.10
CA LYS A 65 -1.70 -31.10 -4.75
C LYS A 65 -0.82 -32.13 -5.46
N LYS A 66 0.44 -31.78 -5.74
CA LYS A 66 1.40 -32.65 -6.43
C LYS A 66 2.25 -33.48 -5.46
N GLN A 67 2.23 -33.14 -4.17
CA GLN A 67 2.81 -33.93 -3.08
C GLN A 67 1.81 -34.99 -2.61
#